data_AF-A0A1U7WYE3-F1
#
_entry.id   AF-A0A1U7WYE3-F1
#
_cell.length_a   1.000
_cell.length_b   1.000
_cell.length_c   1.000
_cell.angle_alpha   90.00
_cell.angle_beta   90.00
_cell.angle_gamma   90.00
#
_symmetry.space_group_name_H-M   'P 1'
#
loop_
_entity.id
_entity.type
_entity.pdbx_description
1 polymer ?
#
loop_
_entity_poly.entity_id
_entity_poly.type
_entity_poly.pdbx_seq_one_letter_code
_entity_poly.pdbx_strand_id
1 'polypeptide(L)'
;MGKINDIVLSWIMNVVSSELLSGIVYKSSAHKVWTDLKDKYDKVDGSRIFYVHKEISTLSQEISSMSAYFAKLTDLWEEYDALKPCPGCDCPESKIYAEYFEYQRLLRFLMGLNESYSQPRSQVLMMTPVPSVNKAYSMVISEENFKMSKKASEYQQRPKVNLTAHEIQQTHGKQSANAVIQEEQ
;
A
#
# COMPACT_ATOMS: atom_id res chain seq x y z
N MET A 1 32.12 18.31 -38.28
CA MET A 1 31.15 18.01 -37.20
C MET A 1 29.78 18.51 -37.64
N GLY A 2 28.72 17.73 -37.43
CA GLY A 2 27.36 18.18 -37.79
C GLY A 2 26.82 19.15 -36.75
N LYS A 3 26.21 20.26 -37.17
CA LYS A 3 25.67 21.34 -36.31
C LYS A 3 24.81 20.82 -35.14
N ILE A 4 24.08 19.73 -35.34
CA ILE A 4 23.24 19.09 -34.31
C ILE A 4 24.07 18.50 -33.16
N ASN A 5 25.21 17.86 -33.46
CA ASN A 5 26.08 17.28 -32.45
C ASN A 5 26.62 18.34 -31.50
N ASP A 6 27.00 19.51 -32.03
CA ASP A 6 27.61 20.58 -31.25
C ASP A 6 26.58 21.30 -30.37
N ILE A 7 25.33 21.43 -30.87
CA ILE A 7 24.20 21.95 -30.08
C ILE A 7 23.89 21.03 -28.90
N VAL A 8 23.74 19.72 -29.16
CA VAL A 8 23.42 18.75 -28.10
C VAL A 8 24.58 18.65 -27.09
N LEU A 9 25.83 18.71 -27.57
CA LEU A 9 27.00 18.72 -26.70
C LEU A 9 26.99 19.94 -25.77
N SER A 10 26.68 21.14 -26.29
CA SER A 10 26.54 22.35 -25.47
C SER A 10 25.45 22.20 -24.41
N TRP A 11 24.28 21.64 -24.74
CA TRP A 11 23.23 21.39 -23.76
C TRP A 11 23.68 20.45 -22.64
N ILE A 12 24.33 19.33 -22.99
CA ILE A 12 24.85 18.39 -21.98
C ILE A 12 25.89 19.08 -21.09
N MET A 13 26.82 19.85 -21.67
CA MET A 13 27.87 20.55 -20.93
C MET A 13 27.33 21.66 -20.01
N ASN A 14 26.15 22.20 -20.29
CA ASN A 14 25.52 23.24 -19.46
C ASN A 14 24.66 22.67 -18.32
N VAL A 15 24.29 21.39 -18.38
CA VAL A 15 23.43 20.74 -17.38
C VAL A 15 24.23 19.89 -16.39
N VAL A 16 25.39 19.38 -16.83
CA VAL A 16 26.25 18.52 -16.03
C VAL A 16 27.05 19.34 -15.01
N SER A 17 27.17 18.85 -13.77
CA SER A 17 27.95 19.51 -12.72
C SER A 17 29.43 19.65 -13.10
N SER A 18 30.09 20.71 -12.60
CA SER A 18 31.48 21.03 -12.96
C SER A 18 32.47 19.89 -12.67
N GLU A 19 32.21 19.09 -11.65
CA GLU A 19 32.99 17.89 -11.29
C GLU A 19 33.00 16.85 -12.41
N LEU A 20 31.84 16.65 -13.05
CA LEU A 20 31.65 15.68 -14.13
C LEU A 20 32.12 16.21 -15.50
N LEU A 21 32.12 17.53 -15.69
CA LEU A 21 32.60 18.18 -16.94
C LEU A 21 34.06 17.84 -17.25
N SER A 22 34.91 17.74 -16.23
CA SER A 22 36.33 17.39 -16.36
C SER A 22 36.57 16.08 -17.12
N GLY A 23 35.66 15.11 -16.98
CA GLY A 23 35.74 13.79 -17.63
C GLY A 23 35.12 13.71 -19.03
N ILE A 24 34.38 14.74 -19.46
CA ILE A 24 33.64 14.73 -20.75
C ILE A 24 34.03 15.87 -21.70
N VAL A 25 34.70 16.92 -21.21
CA VAL A 25 35.06 18.13 -21.99
C VAL A 25 35.91 17.85 -23.24
N TYR A 26 36.70 16.78 -23.22
CA TYR A 26 37.57 16.41 -24.35
C TYR A 26 36.87 15.50 -25.38
N LYS A 27 35.59 15.15 -25.16
CA LYS A 27 34.85 14.26 -26.07
C LYS A 27 34.22 15.06 -27.20
N SER A 28 34.48 14.60 -28.42
CA SER A 28 34.08 15.30 -29.65
C SER A 28 32.64 14.98 -30.10
N SER A 29 31.91 14.15 -29.37
CA SER A 29 30.58 13.66 -29.77
C SER A 29 29.63 13.63 -28.59
N ALA A 30 28.46 14.25 -28.77
CA ALA A 30 27.37 14.21 -27.80
C ALA A 30 26.92 12.77 -27.51
N HIS A 31 26.92 11.90 -28.52
CA HIS A 31 26.62 10.48 -28.35
C HIS A 31 27.65 9.80 -27.44
N LYS A 32 28.95 10.03 -27.64
CA LYS A 32 30.00 9.46 -26.78
C LYS A 32 29.92 9.97 -25.35
N VAL A 33 29.60 11.26 -25.18
CA VAL A 33 29.40 11.86 -23.84
C VAL A 33 28.20 11.22 -23.16
N TRP A 34 27.08 11.10 -23.87
CA TRP A 34 25.88 10.46 -23.36
C TRP A 34 26.12 8.99 -22.99
N THR A 35 26.76 8.21 -23.86
CA THR A 35 27.07 6.80 -23.57
C THR A 35 27.99 6.63 -22.36
N ASP A 36 29.01 7.48 -22.19
CA ASP A 36 29.86 7.44 -20.99
C ASP A 36 29.12 7.81 -19.71
N LEU A 37 28.27 8.84 -19.76
CA LEU A 37 27.42 9.22 -18.63
C LEU A 37 26.45 8.10 -18.30
N LYS A 38 25.88 7.48 -19.34
CA LYS A 38 25.02 6.31 -19.23
C LYS A 38 25.75 5.14 -18.58
N ASP A 39 26.90 4.71 -19.09
CA ASP A 39 27.63 3.56 -18.52
C ASP A 39 28.09 3.80 -17.07
N LYS A 40 28.39 5.06 -16.70
CA LYS A 40 28.83 5.41 -15.34
C LYS A 40 27.69 5.60 -14.36
N TYR A 41 26.57 6.19 -14.81
CA TYR A 41 25.50 6.69 -13.95
C TYR A 41 24.11 6.11 -14.26
N ASP A 42 23.87 5.65 -15.48
CA ASP A 42 22.72 4.79 -15.87
C ASP A 42 23.03 3.32 -15.59
N LYS A 43 23.65 3.05 -14.44
CA LYS A 43 23.54 1.72 -13.87
C LYS A 43 22.10 1.59 -13.45
N VAL A 44 21.29 0.90 -14.27
CA VAL A 44 19.99 0.36 -13.87
C VAL A 44 20.19 -0.15 -12.45
N ASP A 45 19.48 0.49 -11.53
CA ASP A 45 19.67 0.35 -10.10
C ASP A 45 19.13 -1.02 -9.68
N GLY A 46 19.84 -2.08 -10.07
CA GLY A 46 19.47 -3.47 -9.77
C GLY A 46 19.32 -3.66 -8.27
N SER A 47 20.06 -2.87 -7.49
CA SER A 47 19.90 -2.75 -6.04
C SER A 47 18.54 -2.12 -5.66
N ARG A 48 18.10 -1.03 -6.30
CA ARG A 48 16.77 -0.46 -6.07
C ARG A 48 15.64 -1.33 -6.59
N ILE A 49 15.77 -1.94 -7.77
CA ILE A 49 14.79 -2.91 -8.27
C ILE A 49 14.67 -4.06 -7.28
N PHE A 50 15.79 -4.61 -6.80
CA PHE A 50 15.80 -5.64 -5.77
C PHE A 50 15.13 -5.15 -4.48
N TYR A 51 15.43 -3.93 -4.04
CA TYR A 51 14.85 -3.35 -2.83
C TYR A 51 13.34 -3.15 -2.95
N VAL A 52 12.87 -2.51 -4.02
CA VAL A 52 11.43 -2.30 -4.29
C VAL A 52 10.72 -3.64 -4.41
N HIS A 53 11.30 -4.60 -5.14
CA HIS A 53 10.73 -5.95 -5.25
C HIS A 53 10.66 -6.66 -3.90
N LYS A 54 11.70 -6.53 -3.06
CA LYS A 54 11.72 -7.07 -1.70
C LYS A 54 10.64 -6.40 -0.84
N GLU A 55 10.54 -5.08 -0.85
CA GLU A 55 9.52 -4.34 -0.10
C GLU A 55 8.11 -4.75 -0.51
N ILE A 56 7.83 -4.79 -1.82
CA ILE A 56 6.57 -5.31 -2.35
C ILE A 56 6.31 -6.70 -1.78
N SER A 57 7.30 -7.60 -1.82
CA SER A 57 7.17 -9.00 -1.38
C SER A 57 7.04 -9.20 0.13
N THR A 58 7.49 -8.25 0.95
CA THR A 58 7.43 -8.36 2.42
C THR A 58 6.40 -7.45 3.06
N LEU A 59 5.82 -6.50 2.32
CA LEU A 59 4.87 -5.53 2.87
C LEU A 59 3.57 -6.20 3.33
N SER A 60 3.25 -6.05 4.61
CA SER A 60 1.98 -6.41 5.24
C SER A 60 1.28 -5.18 5.83
N GLN A 61 -0.03 -5.26 6.00
CA GLN A 61 -0.83 -4.18 6.59
C GLN A 61 -0.43 -3.93 8.04
N GLU A 62 -0.18 -4.99 8.82
CA GLU A 62 0.21 -4.92 10.23
C GLU A 62 -0.73 -4.03 11.06
N ILE A 63 -0.27 -2.89 11.57
CA ILE A 63 -1.08 -1.96 12.37
C ILE A 63 -1.59 -0.76 11.55
N SER A 64 -1.29 -0.71 10.24
CA SER A 64 -1.69 0.39 9.36
C SER A 64 -3.15 0.28 8.90
N SER A 65 -3.75 1.43 8.58
CA SER A 65 -5.08 1.44 7.98
C SER A 65 -5.06 0.81 6.59
N MET A 66 -6.21 0.29 6.14
CA MET A 66 -6.36 -0.26 4.80
C MET A 66 -5.95 0.74 3.70
N SER A 67 -6.28 2.03 3.88
CA SER A 67 -5.89 3.09 2.95
C SER A 67 -4.38 3.33 2.91
N ALA A 68 -3.71 3.38 4.07
CA ALA A 68 -2.27 3.59 4.14
C ALA A 68 -1.48 2.41 3.54
N TYR A 69 -1.92 1.18 3.84
CA TYR A 69 -1.35 -0.03 3.25
C TYR A 69 -1.50 -0.04 1.72
N PHE A 70 -2.70 0.25 1.21
CA PHE A 70 -2.96 0.25 -0.22
C PHE A 70 -2.17 1.35 -0.95
N ALA A 71 -2.12 2.57 -0.39
CA ALA A 71 -1.33 3.66 -0.95
C ALA A 71 0.16 3.29 -1.05
N LYS A 72 0.74 2.70 0.01
CA LYS A 72 2.14 2.27 -0.01
C LYS A 72 2.42 1.19 -1.05
N LEU A 73 1.48 0.26 -1.27
CA LEU A 73 1.61 -0.73 -2.35
C LEU A 73 1.57 -0.07 -3.73
N THR A 74 0.66 0.88 -3.95
CA THR A 74 0.55 1.63 -5.20
C THR A 74 1.84 2.40 -5.49
N ASP A 75 2.38 3.13 -4.52
CA ASP A 75 3.63 3.88 -4.67
C ASP A 75 4.79 2.96 -5.09
N LEU A 76 4.89 1.77 -4.46
CA LEU A 76 5.92 0.79 -4.79
C LEU A 76 5.74 0.19 -6.20
N TRP A 77 4.50 -0.04 -6.63
CA TRP A 77 4.22 -0.54 -7.99
C TRP A 77 4.52 0.51 -9.05
N GLU A 78 4.15 1.77 -8.82
CA GLU A 78 4.45 2.89 -9.71
C GLU A 78 5.97 3.09 -9.84
N GLU A 79 6.69 3.01 -8.74
CA GLU A 79 8.15 3.06 -8.76
C GLU A 79 8.75 1.86 -9.51
N TYR A 80 8.25 0.65 -9.28
CA TYR A 80 8.72 -0.54 -9.99
C TYR A 80 8.51 -0.42 -11.50
N ASP A 81 7.35 0.08 -11.93
CA ASP A 81 7.03 0.30 -13.34
C ASP A 81 7.94 1.36 -13.97
N ALA A 82 8.30 2.41 -13.21
CA ALA A 82 9.25 3.43 -13.67
C ALA A 82 10.67 2.84 -13.87
N LEU A 83 11.09 1.92 -12.98
CA LEU A 83 12.39 1.24 -13.07
C LEU A 83 12.42 0.15 -14.15
N LYS A 84 11.27 -0.49 -14.39
CA LYS A 84 11.09 -1.60 -15.34
C LYS A 84 9.86 -1.35 -16.23
N PRO A 85 9.95 -0.38 -17.16
CA PRO A 85 8.83 -0.08 -18.03
C PRO A 85 8.54 -1.28 -18.93
N CYS A 86 7.25 -1.60 -19.08
CA CYS A 86 6.80 -2.58 -20.06
C CYS A 86 7.25 -2.12 -21.45
N PRO A 87 7.88 -2.98 -22.28
CA PRO A 87 8.17 -2.66 -23.66
C PRO A 87 6.84 -2.58 -24.42
N GLY A 88 6.27 -1.37 -24.49
CA GLY A 88 4.91 -1.10 -24.98
C GLY A 88 4.71 -1.40 -26.47
N CYS A 89 4.68 -2.67 -26.85
CA CYS A 89 4.08 -3.10 -28.12
C CYS A 89 2.56 -3.20 -27.94
N ASP A 90 1.83 -2.94 -29.03
CA ASP A 90 0.38 -3.24 -29.13
C ASP A 90 0.11 -4.71 -29.48
N CYS A 91 1.07 -5.61 -29.18
CA CYS A 91 0.97 -7.02 -29.52
C CYS A 91 0.11 -7.80 -28.50
N PRO A 92 -0.65 -8.84 -28.93
CA PRO A 92 -1.50 -9.63 -28.03
C PRO A 92 -0.77 -10.15 -26.78
N GLU A 93 0.50 -10.51 -26.93
CA GLU A 93 1.38 -11.00 -25.87
C GLU A 93 1.62 -9.95 -24.77
N SER A 94 1.67 -8.66 -25.13
CA SER A 94 1.79 -7.55 -24.17
C SER A 94 0.54 -7.40 -23.31
N LYS A 95 -0.65 -7.67 -23.87
CA LYS A 95 -1.90 -7.67 -23.10
C LYS A 95 -1.94 -8.80 -22.08
N ILE A 96 -1.55 -10.01 -22.48
CA ILE A 96 -1.46 -11.17 -21.57
C ILE A 96 -0.46 -10.88 -20.45
N TYR A 97 0.67 -10.25 -20.78
CA TYR A 97 1.68 -9.84 -19.80
C TYR A 97 1.13 -8.81 -18.81
N ALA A 98 0.42 -7.79 -19.28
CA ALA A 98 -0.21 -6.78 -18.42
C ALA A 98 -1.27 -7.39 -17.49
N GLU A 99 -2.13 -8.27 -18.00
CA GLU A 99 -3.13 -8.99 -17.20
C GLU A 99 -2.47 -9.86 -16.12
N TYR A 100 -1.37 -10.54 -16.46
CA TYR A 100 -0.58 -11.30 -15.49
C TYR A 100 -0.02 -10.41 -14.37
N PHE A 101 0.54 -9.24 -14.70
CA PHE A 101 1.05 -8.29 -13.70
C PHE A 101 -0.05 -7.77 -12.79
N GLU A 102 -1.20 -7.38 -13.34
CA GLU A 102 -2.35 -6.93 -12.55
C GLU A 102 -2.87 -8.04 -11.62
N TYR A 103 -2.84 -9.28 -12.07
CA TYR A 103 -3.18 -10.42 -11.23
C TYR A 103 -2.17 -10.64 -10.08
N GLN A 104 -0.87 -10.50 -10.34
CA GLN A 104 0.16 -10.56 -9.29
C GLN A 104 -0.03 -9.43 -8.26
N ARG A 105 -0.39 -8.22 -8.70
CA ARG A 105 -0.70 -7.09 -7.80
C ARG A 105 -1.90 -7.38 -6.91
N LEU A 106 -2.96 -7.96 -7.47
CA LEU A 106 -4.11 -8.41 -6.70
C LEU A 106 -3.71 -9.42 -5.62
N LEU A 107 -2.99 -10.48 -6.00
CA LEU A 107 -2.55 -11.50 -5.05
C LEU A 107 -1.67 -10.89 -3.95
N ARG A 108 -0.73 -10.03 -4.34
CA ARG A 108 0.16 -9.34 -3.40
C ARG A 108 -0.62 -8.49 -2.39
N PHE A 109 -1.59 -7.71 -2.87
CA PHE A 109 -2.49 -6.94 -2.02
C PHE A 109 -3.19 -7.84 -0.99
N LEU A 110 -3.81 -8.93 -1.44
CA LEU A 110 -4.56 -9.85 -0.59
C LEU A 110 -3.68 -10.61 0.42
N MET A 111 -2.44 -10.96 0.04
CA MET A 111 -1.49 -11.68 0.90
C MET A 111 -1.03 -10.84 2.09
N GLY A 112 -0.86 -9.53 1.92
CA GLY A 112 -0.44 -8.64 3.00
C GLY A 112 -1.59 -8.15 3.89
N LEU A 113 -2.84 -8.49 3.58
CA LEU A 113 -3.99 -8.12 4.42
C LEU A 113 -3.96 -8.82 5.78
N ASN A 114 -4.36 -8.08 6.81
CA ASN A 114 -4.53 -8.64 8.15
C ASN A 114 -5.63 -9.70 8.21
N GLU A 115 -5.54 -10.58 9.22
CA GLU A 115 -6.49 -11.69 9.40
C GLU A 115 -7.93 -11.23 9.66
N SER A 116 -8.13 -9.99 10.14
CA SER A 116 -9.45 -9.36 10.25
C SER A 116 -10.20 -9.24 8.92
N TYR A 117 -9.49 -9.30 7.80
CA TYR A 117 -10.02 -9.25 6.44
C TYR A 117 -10.03 -10.63 5.76
N SER A 118 -9.92 -11.73 6.51
CA SER A 118 -9.96 -13.09 5.96
C SER A 118 -11.23 -13.39 5.15
N GLN A 119 -12.39 -12.92 5.62
CA GLN A 119 -13.67 -13.06 4.94
C GLN A 119 -13.72 -12.32 3.57
N PRO A 120 -13.50 -10.99 3.49
CA PRO A 120 -13.48 -10.30 2.20
C PRO A 120 -12.37 -10.80 1.28
N ARG A 121 -11.21 -11.21 1.83
CA ARG A 121 -10.14 -11.88 1.07
C ARG A 121 -10.64 -13.15 0.39
N SER A 122 -11.34 -14.03 1.12
CA SER A 122 -11.93 -15.24 0.57
C SER A 122 -12.98 -14.93 -0.51
N GLN A 123 -13.85 -13.96 -0.26
CA GLN A 123 -14.87 -13.53 -1.23
C GLN A 123 -14.23 -13.09 -2.55
N VAL A 124 -13.21 -12.23 -2.50
CA VAL A 124 -12.48 -11.76 -3.68
C VAL A 124 -11.85 -12.92 -4.46
N LEU A 125 -11.23 -13.89 -3.77
CA LEU A 125 -10.60 -15.05 -4.41
C LEU A 125 -11.60 -15.99 -5.11
N MET A 126 -12.86 -16.01 -4.68
CA MET A 126 -13.92 -16.83 -5.29
C MET A 126 -14.64 -16.13 -6.46
N MET A 127 -14.33 -14.86 -6.74
CA MET A 127 -15.01 -14.12 -7.81
C MET A 127 -14.62 -14.62 -9.20
N THR A 128 -15.61 -14.72 -10.09
CA THR A 128 -15.41 -14.94 -11.52
C THR A 128 -16.31 -13.96 -12.29
N PRO A 129 -15.77 -13.05 -13.12
CA PRO A 129 -14.35 -12.90 -13.44
C PRO A 129 -13.53 -12.30 -12.28
N VAL A 130 -12.22 -12.52 -12.32
CA VAL A 130 -11.26 -12.01 -11.33
C VAL A 130 -11.32 -10.48 -11.30
N PRO A 131 -11.48 -9.85 -10.12
CA PRO A 131 -11.58 -8.40 -10.02
C PRO A 131 -10.21 -7.72 -10.18
N SER A 132 -10.21 -6.44 -10.56
CA SER A 132 -9.00 -5.61 -10.46
C SER A 132 -8.63 -5.34 -9.00
N VAL A 133 -7.37 -4.97 -8.75
CA VAL A 133 -6.90 -4.62 -7.41
C VAL A 133 -7.71 -3.47 -6.79
N ASN A 134 -8.08 -2.46 -7.58
CA ASN A 134 -8.92 -1.34 -7.15
C ASN A 134 -10.34 -1.77 -6.74
N LYS A 135 -10.91 -2.73 -7.47
CA LYS A 135 -12.22 -3.30 -7.14
C LYS A 135 -12.13 -4.12 -5.86
N ALA A 136 -11.08 -4.94 -5.70
CA ALA A 136 -10.84 -5.70 -4.48
C ALA A 136 -10.67 -4.77 -3.26
N TYR A 137 -9.87 -3.71 -3.37
CA TYR A 137 -9.72 -2.67 -2.34
C TYR A 137 -11.08 -2.07 -1.93
N SER A 138 -11.90 -1.67 -2.91
CA SER A 138 -13.23 -1.10 -2.66
C SER A 138 -14.16 -2.07 -1.93
N MET A 139 -14.10 -3.37 -2.26
CA MET A 139 -14.89 -4.40 -1.59
C MET A 139 -14.47 -4.58 -0.13
N VAL A 140 -13.17 -4.62 0.13
CA VAL A 140 -12.62 -4.78 1.49
C VAL A 140 -13.03 -3.60 2.38
N ILE A 141 -12.92 -2.37 1.88
CA ILE A 141 -13.34 -1.15 2.60
C ILE A 141 -14.86 -1.13 2.84
N SER A 142 -15.66 -1.53 1.85
CA SER A 142 -17.12 -1.53 1.98
C SER A 142 -17.60 -2.47 3.10
N GLU A 143 -16.95 -3.63 3.25
CA GLU A 143 -17.28 -4.57 4.31
C GLU A 143 -16.87 -4.06 5.70
N GLU A 144 -15.78 -3.29 5.79
CA GLU A 144 -15.34 -2.64 7.02
C GLU A 144 -16.40 -1.64 7.53
N ASN A 145 -16.93 -0.82 6.63
CA ASN A 145 -18.02 0.11 6.92
C ASN A 145 -19.30 -0.61 7.37
N PHE A 146 -19.65 -1.73 6.73
CA PHE A 146 -20.80 -2.54 7.12
C PHE A 146 -20.63 -3.14 8.52
N LYS A 147 -19.44 -3.67 8.83
CA LYS A 147 -19.11 -4.18 10.18
C LYS A 147 -19.21 -3.09 11.24
N MET A 148 -18.74 -1.87 10.95
CA MET A 148 -18.87 -0.72 11.85
C MET A 148 -20.34 -0.34 12.08
N SER A 149 -21.14 -0.28 11.01
CA SER A 149 -22.58 0.01 11.11
C SER A 149 -23.33 -1.03 11.93
N LYS A 150 -23.01 -2.32 11.76
CA LYS A 150 -23.63 -3.41 12.54
C LYS A 150 -23.31 -3.29 14.03
N LYS A 151 -22.05 -3.05 14.38
CA LYS A 151 -21.64 -2.82 15.79
C LYS A 151 -22.39 -1.64 16.40
N ALA A 152 -22.51 -0.51 15.69
CA ALA A 152 -23.25 0.65 16.17
C ALA A 152 -24.73 0.32 16.46
N SER A 153 -25.38 -0.45 15.58
CA SER A 153 -26.77 -0.88 15.77
C SER A 153 -26.96 -1.85 16.96
N GLU A 154 -25.97 -2.71 17.23
CA GLU A 154 -25.99 -3.63 18.39
C GLU A 154 -25.81 -2.89 19.73
N TYR A 155 -25.02 -1.82 19.77
CA TYR A 155 -24.92 -0.95 20.96
C TYR A 155 -26.24 -0.26 21.28
N GLN A 156 -27.01 0.13 20.26
CA GLN A 156 -28.32 0.77 20.44
C GLN A 156 -29.40 -0.20 20.92
N GLN A 157 -29.23 -1.51 20.68
CA GLN A 157 -30.17 -2.56 21.08
C GLN A 157 -29.86 -3.22 22.42
N ARG A 158 -28.75 -2.87 23.11
CA ARG A 158 -28.52 -3.37 24.47
C ARG A 158 -29.68 -2.94 25.37
N PRO A 159 -30.37 -3.89 26.04
CA PRO A 159 -31.41 -3.52 26.99
C PRO A 159 -30.77 -2.63 28.06
N LYS A 160 -31.31 -1.42 28.23
CA LYS A 160 -31.05 -0.65 29.45
C LYS A 160 -31.50 -1.54 30.59
N VAL A 161 -30.56 -1.95 31.44
CA VAL A 161 -30.89 -2.63 32.70
C VAL A 161 -31.71 -1.64 33.50
N ASN A 162 -33.03 -1.72 33.39
CA ASN A 162 -33.93 -0.99 34.23
C ASN A 162 -33.87 -1.70 35.59
N LEU A 163 -33.02 -1.21 36.48
CA LEU A 163 -33.12 -1.60 37.88
C LEU A 163 -34.53 -1.24 38.33
N THR A 164 -35.29 -2.26 38.72
CA THR A 164 -36.62 -2.04 39.26
C THR A 164 -36.47 -1.38 40.64
N ALA A 165 -37.39 -0.49 41.01
CA ALA A 165 -37.38 0.16 42.32
C ALA A 165 -37.32 -0.86 43.49
N HIS A 166 -37.76 -2.09 43.24
CA HIS A 166 -37.69 -3.18 44.19
C HIS A 166 -36.26 -3.67 44.48
N GLU A 167 -35.36 -3.64 43.49
CA GLU A 167 -33.94 -4.02 43.63
C GLU A 167 -33.13 -2.93 44.34
N ILE A 168 -33.48 -1.66 44.13
CA ILE A 168 -32.86 -0.51 44.83
C ILE A 168 -33.23 -0.51 46.33
N GLN A 169 -34.42 -0.98 46.70
CA GLN A 169 -34.80 -1.15 48.11
C GLN A 169 -34.11 -2.34 48.78
N GLN A 170 -33.81 -3.41 48.05
CA GLN A 170 -33.10 -4.57 48.61
C GLN A 170 -31.60 -4.31 48.84
N THR A 171 -30.97 -3.40 48.09
CA THR A 171 -29.58 -3.00 48.34
C THR A 171 -29.45 -2.07 49.55
N HIS A 172 -30.40 -1.14 49.75
CA HIS A 172 -30.42 -0.28 50.95
C HIS A 172 -30.77 -1.05 52.23
N GLY A 173 -31.63 -2.07 52.18
CA GLY A 173 -31.95 -2.91 53.34
C GLY A 173 -30.78 -3.78 53.82
N LYS A 174 -29.88 -4.21 52.92
CA LYS A 174 -28.71 -5.03 53.27
C LYS A 174 -27.53 -4.22 53.82
N GLN A 175 -27.37 -2.95 53.45
CA GLN A 175 -26.35 -2.09 54.03
C GLN A 175 -26.67 -1.68 55.47
N SER A 176 -27.96 -1.50 55.81
CA SER A 176 -28.35 -1.19 57.20
C SER A 176 -28.22 -2.38 58.16
N ALA A 177 -28.35 -3.62 57.67
CA ALA A 177 -28.16 -4.82 58.50
C ALA A 177 -26.67 -5.09 58.82
N ASN A 178 -25.74 -4.72 57.94
CA ASN A 178 -24.30 -4.89 58.21
C ASN A 178 -23.71 -3.81 59.12
N ALA A 179 -24.35 -2.64 59.25
CA ALA A 179 -23.92 -1.60 60.18
C ALA A 179 -24.30 -1.92 61.64
N VAL A 180 -25.42 -2.63 61.87
CA VAL A 180 -25.87 -2.97 63.23
C VAL A 180 -25.07 -4.13 63.85
N ILE A 181 -24.45 -5.00 63.04
CA ILE A 181 -23.67 -6.15 63.53
C ILE A 181 -22.24 -5.73 63.98
N GLN A 182 -21.78 -4.52 63.67
CA GLN A 182 -20.45 -4.02 64.10
C GLN A 182 -20.46 -3.20 65.40
N GLU A 183 -21.62 -2.96 66.03
CA GLU A 183 -21.70 -2.25 67.33
C GLU A 183 -21.86 -3.18 68.55
N GLU A 184 -21.91 -4.51 68.38
CA GLU A 184 -22.01 -5.48 69.50
C GLU A 184 -20.79 -6.42 69.65
N GLN A 185 -19.58 -5.99 69.25
CA GLN A 185 -18.33 -6.66 69.65
C GLN A 185 -17.26 -5.70 70.15
#